data_AF-A0A7S1H4P1-F1
#
_entry.id   AF-A0A7S1H4P1-F1
#
_cell.length_a   1.000
_cell.length_b   1.000
_cell.length_c   1.000
_cell.angle_alpha   90.00
_cell.angle_beta   90.00
_cell.angle_gamma   90.00
#
_symmetry.space_group_name_H-M   'P 1'
#
loop_
_entity.id
_entity.type
_entity.pdbx_description
1 polymer ?
#
loop_
_entity_poly.entity_id
_entity_poly.type
_entity_poly.pdbx_seq_one_letter_code
_entity_poly.pdbx_strand_id
1 'polypeptide(L)'
;DDLTNFCKAFLGVPVEEAYLYTADRAGFSCLGLREGTENHWREYRFPFAREVVSMEDFETMLNTMVAEEKLGREEEAAKGNGGKAPGKEAGGGAGGGAQ
;
A
#
# COMPACT_ATOMS: atom_id res chain seq x y z
N ASP A 1 5.09 10.72 1.18
CA ASP A 1 4.17 9.63 1.58
C ASP A 1 4.03 8.52 0.54
N ASP A 2 4.11 8.79 -0.77
CA ASP A 2 3.90 7.74 -1.79
C ASP A 2 4.96 6.62 -1.78
N LEU A 3 6.24 6.92 -1.54
CA LEU A 3 7.30 5.90 -1.65
C LEU A 3 7.23 4.78 -0.62
N THR A 4 6.77 5.06 0.60
CA THR A 4 6.56 4.03 1.63
C THR A 4 5.42 3.09 1.22
N ASN A 5 4.35 3.67 0.66
CA ASN A 5 3.24 2.93 0.07
C ASN A 5 3.67 2.09 -1.13
N PHE A 6 4.55 2.60 -1.99
CA PHE A 6 5.13 1.84 -3.10
C PHE A 6 5.89 0.60 -2.63
N CYS A 7 6.75 0.75 -1.60
CA CYS A 7 7.48 -0.40 -1.03
C CYS A 7 6.52 -1.47 -0.52
N LYS A 8 5.42 -1.06 0.13
CA LYS A 8 4.40 -1.99 0.61
C LYS A 8 3.61 -2.63 -0.54
N ALA A 9 3.15 -1.85 -1.51
CA ALA A 9 2.26 -2.30 -2.58
C ALA A 9 2.97 -3.19 -3.61
N PHE A 10 4.16 -2.79 -4.07
CA PHE A 10 4.88 -3.51 -5.13
C PHE A 10 5.83 -4.58 -4.60
N LEU A 11 6.40 -4.39 -3.41
CA LEU A 11 7.41 -5.29 -2.86
C LEU A 11 6.92 -6.08 -1.63
N GLY A 12 5.76 -5.74 -1.07
CA GLY A 12 5.26 -6.34 0.17
C GLY A 12 6.12 -5.99 1.39
N VAL A 13 6.97 -4.96 1.29
CA VAL A 13 7.91 -4.59 2.35
C VAL A 13 7.38 -3.37 3.11
N PRO A 14 7.03 -3.52 4.40
CA PRO A 14 6.67 -2.37 5.22
C PRO A 14 7.93 -1.56 5.57
N VAL A 15 7.87 -0.25 5.32
CA VAL A 15 8.94 0.71 5.58
C VAL A 15 8.38 1.91 6.34
N GLU A 16 9.14 2.42 7.31
CA GLU A 16 8.78 3.60 8.13
C GLU A 16 9.08 4.89 7.37
N GLU A 17 10.25 4.92 6.71
CA GLU A 17 10.73 6.05 5.93
C GLU A 17 11.23 5.56 4.57
N ALA A 18 10.99 6.35 3.52
CA ALA A 18 11.53 6.08 2.19
C ALA A 18 11.84 7.38 1.44
N TYR A 19 13.03 7.42 0.81
CA TYR A 19 13.50 8.54 0.02
C TYR A 19 13.87 8.10 -1.39
N LEU A 20 13.54 8.91 -2.40
CA LEU A 20 14.03 8.67 -3.75
C LEU A 20 15.55 8.81 -3.75
N TYR A 21 16.25 7.78 -4.21
CA TYR A 21 17.71 7.74 -4.21
C TYR A 21 18.26 8.06 -5.60
N THR A 22 17.85 7.29 -6.60
CA THR A 22 18.27 7.44 -7.98
C THR A 22 17.12 7.13 -8.93
N ALA A 23 17.17 7.72 -10.13
CA ALA A 23 16.27 7.39 -11.22
C ALA A 23 17.05 7.34 -12.53
N ASP A 24 16.70 6.41 -13.39
CA ASP A 24 17.27 6.24 -14.72
C ASP A 24 16.20 5.79 -15.72
N ARG A 25 16.60 5.49 -16.94
CA ARG A 25 15.66 5.14 -18.03
C ARG A 25 14.90 3.85 -17.79
N ALA A 26 15.40 2.96 -16.94
CA ALA A 26 14.79 1.67 -16.66
C ALA A 26 13.94 1.67 -15.39
N GLY A 27 13.90 2.77 -14.61
CA GLY A 27 13.16 2.81 -13.36
C GLY A 27 13.73 3.79 -12.35
N PHE A 28 13.37 3.58 -11.09
CA PHE A 28 13.92 4.35 -9.97
C PHE A 28 14.23 3.46 -8.76
N SER A 29 15.16 3.90 -7.93
CA SER A 29 15.48 3.28 -6.66
C SER A 29 15.08 4.21 -5.52
N CYS A 30 14.58 3.63 -4.42
CA CYS A 30 14.43 4.34 -3.16
C CYS A 30 15.29 3.71 -2.07
N LEU A 31 15.72 4.53 -1.11
CA LEU A 31 16.28 4.06 0.16
C LEU A 31 15.14 4.01 1.16
N GLY A 32 14.88 2.83 1.72
CA GLY A 32 13.82 2.60 2.71
C GLY A 32 14.36 2.07 4.03
N LEU A 33 13.85 2.60 5.14
CA LEU A 33 14.05 2.09 6.49
C LEU A 33 12.93 1.10 6.81
N ARG A 34 13.27 -0.17 7.04
CA ARG A 34 12.28 -1.22 7.29
C ARG A 34 11.74 -1.14 8.73
N GLU A 35 10.42 -1.28 8.88
CA GLU A 35 9.76 -1.31 10.21
C GLU A 35 10.39 -2.37 11.12
N GLY A 36 10.62 -2.00 12.38
CA GLY A 36 11.11 -2.92 13.42
C GLY A 36 12.56 -3.37 13.25
N THR A 37 13.35 -2.70 12.42
CA THR A 37 14.80 -2.94 12.29
C THR A 37 15.59 -1.74 12.82
N GLU A 38 16.60 -1.98 13.65
CA GLU A 38 17.46 -0.91 14.15
C GLU A 38 18.33 -0.34 13.01
N ASN A 39 17.84 0.70 12.33
CA ASN A 39 18.57 1.55 11.38
C ASN A 39 19.13 0.87 10.12
N HIS A 40 18.51 -0.20 9.63
CA HIS A 40 18.96 -0.87 8.40
C HIS A 40 18.31 -0.25 7.16
N TRP A 41 18.90 0.82 6.65
CA TRP A 41 18.57 1.39 5.34
C TRP A 41 18.89 0.38 4.23
N ARG A 42 17.94 0.17 3.32
CA ARG A 42 18.10 -0.68 2.14
C ARG A 42 17.65 0.03 0.88
N GLU A 43 18.32 -0.27 -0.21
CA GLU A 43 17.89 0.16 -1.54
C GLU A 43 16.83 -0.80 -2.09
N TYR A 44 15.76 -0.25 -2.62
CA TYR A 44 14.67 -0.96 -3.29
C TYR A 44 14.49 -0.41 -4.70
N ARG A 45 14.50 -1.29 -5.70
CA ARG A 45 14.42 -0.93 -7.11
C ARG A 45 13.02 -1.17 -7.67
N PHE A 46 12.50 -0.16 -8.37
CA PHE A 46 11.20 -0.17 -9.05
C PHE A 46 11.44 -0.03 -10.56
N PRO A 47 11.40 -1.13 -11.32
CA PRO A 47 11.57 -1.07 -12.76
C PRO A 47 10.33 -0.46 -13.43
N PHE A 48 10.55 0.32 -14.49
CA PHE A 48 9.48 0.70 -15.40
C PHE A 48 9.11 -0.46 -16.32
N ALA A 49 7.87 -0.45 -16.82
CA ALA A 49 7.38 -1.47 -17.76
C ALA A 49 8.13 -1.47 -19.10
N ARG A 50 8.76 -0.34 -19.45
CA ARG A 50 9.63 -0.19 -20.62
C ARG A 50 10.66 0.90 -20.38
N GLU A 51 11.70 0.91 -21.22
CA GLU A 51 12.71 1.97 -21.20
C GLU A 51 12.08 3.32 -21.56
N VAL A 52 12.42 4.33 -20.76
CA VAL A 52 11.99 5.71 -20.90
C VAL A 52 12.95 6.46 -21.81
N VAL A 53 12.40 7.10 -22.85
CA VAL A 53 13.20 7.80 -23.87
C VAL A 53 13.05 9.33 -23.81
N SER A 54 12.12 9.86 -23.03
CA SER A 54 11.89 11.30 -22.85
C SER A 54 11.40 11.62 -21.44
N MET A 55 11.41 12.91 -21.07
CA MET A 55 10.89 13.36 -19.77
C MET A 55 9.36 13.17 -19.66
N GLU A 56 8.62 13.42 -20.73
CA GLU A 56 7.17 13.17 -20.78
C GLU A 56 6.84 11.68 -20.56
N ASP A 57 7.67 10.81 -21.13
CA ASP A 57 7.54 9.37 -20.96
C ASP A 57 7.88 8.93 -19.52
N PHE A 58 8.87 9.58 -18.89
CA PHE A 58 9.20 9.38 -17.48
C PHE A 58 8.01 9.72 -16.57
N GLU A 59 7.42 10.91 -16.78
CA GLU A 59 6.25 11.35 -16.02
C GLU A 59 5.05 10.42 -16.24
N THR A 60 4.84 9.96 -17.47
CA THR A 60 3.77 9.01 -17.82
C THR A 60 3.96 7.67 -17.10
N MET A 61 5.19 7.13 -17.05
CA MET A 61 5.49 5.88 -16.35
C MET A 61 5.28 6.03 -14.84
N LEU A 62 5.79 7.11 -14.23
CA LEU A 62 5.59 7.37 -12.82
C LEU A 62 4.10 7.51 -12.46
N ASN A 63 3.34 8.29 -13.24
CA ASN A 63 1.91 8.47 -13.01
C ASN A 63 1.12 7.16 -13.16
N THR A 64 1.54 6.29 -14.08
CA THR A 64 0.95 4.96 -14.25
C THR A 64 1.17 4.10 -13.01
N MET A 65 2.41 4.04 -12.50
CA MET A 65 2.70 3.29 -11.26
C MET A 65 1.96 3.85 -10.04
N VAL A 66 1.80 5.17 -9.95
CA VAL A 66 0.99 5.80 -8.87
C VAL A 66 -0.48 5.43 -9.01
N ALA A 67 -1.02 5.38 -10.23
CA ALA A 67 -2.40 4.95 -10.46
C ALA A 67 -2.60 3.47 -10.09
N GLU A 68 -1.64 2.60 -10.42
CA GLU A 68 -1.66 1.18 -10.06
C GLU A 68 -1.65 0.96 -8.53
N GLU A 69 -0.83 1.71 -7.78
CA GLU A 69 -0.82 1.63 -6.31
C GLU A 69 -2.18 2.02 -5.72
N LYS A 70 -2.78 3.10 -6.23
CA LYS A 70 -4.08 3.59 -5.76
C LYS A 70 -5.20 2.58 -6.05
N LEU A 71 -5.24 2.03 -7.26
CA LEU A 71 -6.23 1.00 -7.62
C LEU A 71 -6.08 -0.25 -6.76
N GLY A 72 -4.84 -0.71 -6.53
CA GLY A 72 -4.57 -1.85 -5.64
C GLY A 72 -5.06 -1.59 -4.22
N ARG A 73 -4.88 -0.37 -3.70
CA ARG A 73 -5.36 0.03 -2.37
C ARG A 73 -6.88 0.06 -2.29
N GLU A 74 -7.57 0.58 -3.31
CA GLU A 74 -9.03 0.62 -3.37
C GLU A 74 -9.63 -0.79 -3.44
N GLU A 75 -9.00 -1.70 -4.19
CA GLU A 75 -9.44 -3.09 -4.27
C GLU A 75 -9.28 -3.83 -2.92
N GLU A 76 -8.17 -3.64 -2.22
CA GLU A 76 -7.96 -4.21 -0.89
C GLU A 76 -8.92 -3.62 0.15
N ALA A 77 -9.20 -2.30 0.08
CA ALA A 77 -10.20 -1.66 0.93
C ALA A 77 -11.62 -2.19 0.67
N ALA A 78 -11.97 -2.45 -0.59
CA ALA A 78 -13.25 -3.04 -0.96
C ALA A 78 -13.41 -4.48 -0.45
N LYS A 79 -12.34 -5.29 -0.47
CA LYS A 79 -12.32 -6.65 0.10
C LYS A 79 -12.38 -6.64 1.63
N GLY A 80 -11.81 -5.63 2.29
CA GLY A 80 -11.77 -5.50 3.75
C GLY A 80 -13.12 -5.22 4.43
N ASN A 81 -14.15 -4.82 3.68
CA ASN A 81 -15.45 -4.42 4.24
C ASN A 81 -16.55 -5.51 4.16
N GLY A 82 -16.18 -6.75 3.82
CA GLY A 82 -17.11 -7.85 3.50
C GLY A 82 -17.38 -8.88 4.61
N GLY A 83 -17.18 -8.60 5.90
CA GLY A 83 -17.23 -9.67 6.90
C GLY A 83 -17.34 -9.30 8.37
N LYS A 84 -18.34 -8.49 8.76
CA LYS A 84 -18.88 -8.57 10.13
C LYS A 84 -20.39 -8.49 10.09
N ALA A 85 -21.01 -9.65 9.87
CA ALA A 85 -22.43 -9.83 10.17
C ALA A 85 -22.66 -9.39 11.62
N PRO A 86 -23.65 -8.51 11.92
CA PRO A 86 -24.02 -8.23 13.29
C PRO A 86 -24.55 -9.55 13.90
N GLY A 87 -23.75 -10.11 14.80
CA GLY A 87 -24.14 -11.25 15.60
C GLY A 87 -25.37 -10.90 16.41
N LYS A 88 -26.51 -11.43 15.99
CA LYS A 88 -27.68 -11.84 16.77
C LYS A 88 -27.60 -11.51 18.27
N GLU A 89 -27.89 -10.26 18.65
CA GLU A 89 -28.37 -9.93 19.99
C GLU A 89 -29.88 -10.12 20.01
N ALA A 90 -30.32 -11.36 20.26
CA ALA A 90 -31.70 -11.59 20.68
C ALA A 90 -31.77 -11.24 22.17
N GLY A 91 -32.31 -10.05 22.45
CA GLY A 91 -32.48 -9.51 23.79
C GLY A 91 -33.30 -10.43 24.70
N GLY A 92 -32.86 -10.51 25.95
CA GLY A 92 -33.65 -11.04 27.05
C GLY A 92 -34.85 -10.13 27.32
N GLY A 93 -36.05 -10.72 27.28
CA GLY A 93 -37.29 -10.13 27.76
C GLY A 93 -37.71 -10.82 29.05
N ALA A 94 -37.69 -10.08 30.14
CA ALA A 94 -38.14 -10.49 31.46
C ALA A 94 -39.63 -10.86 31.44
N GLY A 95 -39.96 -12.08 31.88
CA GLY A 95 -41.31 -12.50 32.22
C GLY A 95 -41.50 -12.42 33.73
N GLY A 96 -42.21 -11.40 34.20
CA GLY A 96 -42.75 -11.33 35.56
C GLY A 96 -44.11 -12.02 35.69
N GLY A 97 -44.46 -12.36 36.93
CA GLY A 97 -45.77 -12.86 37.37
C GLY A 97 -45.83 -14.38 37.51
N ALA A 98 -46.48 -14.98 38.50
CA ALA A 98 -47.29 -14.48 39.60
C ALA A 98 -47.51 -15.62 40.63
N GLN A 99 -47.83 -15.22 41.87
CA GLN A 99 -48.53 -15.93 42.97
C GLN A 99 -47.98 -17.25 43.50
#